data_AF-A0A822BH59-F1
#
_entry.id   AF-A0A822BH59-F1
#
_cell.length_a   1.000
_cell.length_b   1.000
_cell.length_c   1.000
_cell.angle_alpha   90.00
_cell.angle_beta   90.00
_cell.angle_gamma   90.00
#
_symmetry.space_group_name_H-M   'P 1'
#
loop_
_entity.id
_entity.type
_entity.pdbx_description
1 polymer ?
#
loop_
_entity_poly.entity_id
_entity_poly.type
_entity_poly.pdbx_seq_one_letter_code
_entity_poly.pdbx_strand_id
1 'polypeptide(L)'
;FLILNEIVMKLIKLVMWYSPFGIMFLVAGKILEIEDLLQLAQSLGMYAFTVLLGLAIHALITLPLIFYGVTRQNPFKFYEGMLQAWLTGIGTGSSAASLPVTFRCLEETLKLDRRVTRFVLPI
;
A
#
# COMPACT_ATOMS: atom_id res chain seq x y z
N PHE A 1 20.29 -7.83 19.50
CA PHE A 1 19.03 -7.87 18.74
C PHE A 1 19.10 -7.11 17.41
N LEU A 2 19.60 -5.86 17.35
CA LEU A 2 19.71 -5.11 16.07
C LEU A 2 20.56 -5.81 15.00
N ILE A 3 21.77 -6.27 15.36
CA ILE A 3 22.67 -7.01 14.45
C ILE A 3 22.00 -8.30 13.96
N LEU A 4 21.29 -9.01 14.84
CA LEU A 4 20.55 -10.22 14.45
C LEU A 4 19.46 -9.90 13.43
N ASN A 5 18.71 -8.81 13.61
CA ASN A 5 17.72 -8.36 12.64
C ASN A 5 18.36 -8.03 11.28
N GLU A 6 19.51 -7.35 11.26
CA GLU A 6 20.24 -7.08 10.00
C GLU A 6 20.67 -8.37 9.30
N ILE A 7 21.16 -9.35 10.05
CA ILE A 7 21.54 -10.66 9.50
C ILE A 7 20.31 -11.36 8.91
N VAL A 8 19.19 -11.40 9.63
CA VAL A 8 17.93 -12.00 9.14
C VAL A 8 17.44 -11.29 7.88
N MET A 9 17.49 -9.95 7.83
CA MET A 9 17.08 -9.20 6.65
C MET A 9 17.99 -9.46 5.44
N LYS A 10 19.29 -9.68 5.64
CA LYS A 10 20.20 -10.13 4.55
C LYS A 10 19.83 -11.51 4.04
N LEU A 11 19.47 -12.45 4.93
CA LEU A 11 18.99 -13.78 4.53
C LEU A 11 17.68 -13.70 3.74
N ILE A 12 16.71 -12.89 4.19
CA ILE A 12 15.45 -12.68 3.46
C ILE A 12 15.71 -12.15 2.05
N LYS A 13 16.64 -11.19 1.89
CA LYS A 13 17.03 -10.68 0.57
C LYS A 13 17.62 -11.76 -0.34
N LEU A 14 18.41 -12.67 0.20
CA LEU A 14 18.97 -13.80 -0.55
C LEU A 14 17.87 -14.77 -1.00
N VAL A 15 16.92 -15.09 -0.12
CA VAL A 15 15.77 -15.94 -0.47
C VAL A 15 14.87 -15.27 -1.51
N MET A 16 14.62 -13.96 -1.38
CA MET A 16 13.86 -13.20 -2.38
C MET A 16 14.53 -13.23 -3.76
N TRP A 17 15.86 -13.22 -3.82
CA TRP A 17 16.60 -13.37 -5.08
C TRP A 17 16.43 -14.76 -5.72
N TYR A 18 16.30 -15.81 -4.91
CA TYR A 18 16.03 -17.16 -5.39
C TYR A 18 14.54 -17.42 -5.69
N SER A 19 13.65 -16.62 -5.11
CA SER A 19 12.19 -16.77 -5.22
C SER A 19 11.64 -16.87 -6.65
N PRO A 20 12.17 -16.18 -7.70
CA PRO A 20 11.62 -16.29 -9.04
C PRO A 20 11.64 -17.72 -9.58
N PHE A 21 12.70 -18.47 -9.27
CA PHE A 21 12.79 -19.88 -9.65
C PHE A 21 11.78 -20.73 -8.90
N GLY A 22 11.67 -20.56 -7.58
CA GLY A 22 10.70 -21.29 -6.76
C GLY A 22 9.25 -21.03 -7.19
N ILE A 23 8.89 -19.77 -7.40
CA ILE A 23 7.54 -19.36 -7.81
C ILE A 23 7.21 -19.93 -9.20
N MET A 24 8.15 -19.95 -10.13
CA MET A 24 7.94 -20.52 -11.47
C MET A 24 7.50 -21.98 -11.41
N PHE A 25 8.20 -22.82 -10.63
CA PHE A 25 7.85 -24.23 -10.48
C PHE A 25 6.54 -24.42 -9.70
N LEU A 26 6.29 -23.60 -8.68
CA LEU A 26 5.04 -23.65 -7.92
C LEU A 26 3.83 -23.30 -8.80
N VAL A 27 3.93 -22.26 -9.61
CA VAL A 27 2.88 -21.85 -10.54
C VAL A 27 2.68 -22.90 -11.63
N ALA A 28 3.76 -23.40 -12.23
CA ALA A 28 3.68 -24.46 -13.23
C ALA A 28 3.03 -25.74 -12.66
N GLY A 29 3.43 -26.17 -11.46
CA GLY A 29 2.82 -27.30 -10.76
C GLY A 29 1.34 -27.07 -10.48
N LYS A 30 0.95 -25.86 -10.04
CA LYS A 30 -0.46 -25.53 -9.79
C LYS A 30 -1.30 -25.51 -11.06
N ILE A 31 -0.76 -25.05 -12.18
CA ILE A 31 -1.50 -25.07 -13.46
C ILE A 31 -1.74 -26.50 -13.93
N LEU A 32 -0.79 -27.43 -13.70
CA LEU A 32 -0.94 -28.84 -14.08
C LEU A 32 -2.00 -29.59 -13.24
N GLU A 33 -2.26 -29.15 -12.01
CA GLU A 33 -3.30 -29.72 -11.14
C GLU A 33 -4.71 -29.21 -11.49
N ILE A 34 -4.83 -28.14 -12.27
CA ILE A 34 -6.09 -27.45 -12.54
C ILE A 34 -6.65 -27.91 -13.89
N GLU A 35 -7.84 -28.50 -13.86
CA GLU A 35 -8.55 -28.97 -15.06
C GLU A 35 -9.17 -27.82 -15.86
N ASP A 36 -9.56 -26.71 -15.21
CA ASP A 36 -10.18 -25.54 -15.83
C ASP A 36 -9.46 -24.22 -15.48
N LEU A 37 -8.61 -23.76 -16.40
CA LEU A 37 -7.90 -22.49 -16.26
C LEU A 37 -8.84 -21.28 -16.27
N LEU A 38 -10.01 -21.38 -16.91
CA LEU A 38 -10.96 -20.27 -16.99
C LEU A 38 -11.57 -20.02 -15.60
N GLN A 39 -11.91 -21.09 -14.87
CA GLN A 39 -12.43 -20.98 -13.52
C GLN A 39 -11.39 -20.39 -12.54
N LEU A 40 -10.11 -20.74 -12.70
CA LEU A 40 -9.01 -20.13 -11.93
C LEU A 40 -8.89 -18.63 -12.22
N ALA A 41 -8.86 -18.25 -13.50
CA ALA A 41 -8.75 -16.85 -13.90
C ALA A 41 -9.92 -16.02 -13.38
N GLN A 42 -11.15 -16.55 -13.43
CA GLN A 42 -12.33 -15.92 -12.84
C GLN A 42 -12.21 -15.76 -11.33
N SER A 43 -11.75 -16.80 -10.63
CA SER A 43 -11.56 -16.76 -9.17
C SER A 43 -10.52 -15.71 -8.76
N LEU A 44 -9.39 -15.63 -9.47
CA LEU A 44 -8.36 -14.61 -9.26
C LEU A 44 -8.88 -13.20 -9.60
N GLY A 45 -9.67 -13.07 -10.68
CA GLY A 45 -10.31 -11.81 -11.04
C GLY A 45 -11.27 -11.32 -9.95
N MET A 46 -12.12 -12.21 -9.41
CA MET A 46 -13.02 -11.89 -8.30
C MET A 46 -12.26 -11.54 -7.02
N TYR A 47 -11.16 -12.23 -6.73
CA TYR A 47 -10.27 -11.87 -5.62
C TYR A 47 -9.69 -10.45 -5.81
N ALA A 48 -9.09 -10.15 -6.96
CA ALA A 48 -8.54 -8.83 -7.23
C ALA A 48 -9.61 -7.73 -7.14
N PHE A 49 -10.79 -7.97 -7.72
CA PHE A 49 -11.91 -7.05 -7.67
C PHE A 49 -12.39 -6.79 -6.23
N THR A 50 -12.56 -7.84 -5.42
CA THR A 50 -13.01 -7.70 -4.02
C THR A 50 -12.00 -6.95 -3.17
N VAL A 51 -10.70 -7.19 -3.34
CA VAL A 51 -9.64 -6.44 -2.66
C VAL A 51 -9.67 -4.96 -3.07
N LEU A 52 -9.72 -4.67 -4.38
CA LEU A 52 -9.77 -3.29 -4.88
C LEU A 52 -11.02 -2.55 -4.40
N LEU A 53 -12.18 -3.21 -4.41
CA LEU A 53 -13.42 -2.66 -3.91
C LEU A 53 -13.34 -2.38 -2.40
N GLY A 54 -12.79 -3.32 -1.62
CA GLY A 54 -12.58 -3.14 -0.18
C GLY A 54 -11.66 -1.96 0.14
N LEU A 55 -10.56 -1.82 -0.59
CA LEU A 55 -9.64 -0.69 -0.46
C LEU A 55 -10.29 0.62 -0.87
N ALA A 56 -11.09 0.64 -1.94
CA ALA A 56 -11.82 1.83 -2.38
C ALA A 56 -12.85 2.28 -1.34
N ILE A 57 -13.64 1.34 -0.79
CA ILE A 57 -14.58 1.62 0.30
C ILE A 57 -13.86 2.17 1.53
N HIS A 58 -12.75 1.54 1.92
CA HIS A 58 -11.98 1.98 3.08
C HIS A 58 -11.41 3.40 2.88
N ALA A 59 -10.84 3.65 1.68
CA ALA A 59 -10.24 4.93 1.33
C ALA A 59 -11.26 6.07 1.15
N LEU A 60 -12.46 5.79 0.62
CA LEU A 60 -13.46 6.81 0.25
C LEU A 60 -14.61 6.94 1.25
N ILE A 61 -14.85 5.95 2.10
CA ILE A 61 -15.97 5.96 3.07
C ILE A 61 -15.44 5.93 4.49
N THR A 62 -14.67 4.90 4.86
CA THR A 62 -14.24 4.70 6.25
C THR A 62 -13.32 5.82 6.75
N LEU A 63 -12.24 6.13 6.01
CA LEU A 63 -11.30 7.18 6.41
C LEU A 63 -11.94 8.59 6.42
N PRO A 64 -12.74 8.99 5.41
CA PRO A 64 -13.44 10.28 5.43
C PRO A 64 -14.43 10.43 6.57
N LEU A 65 -15.15 9.35 6.89
CA LEU A 65 -16.14 9.36 7.96
C LEU A 65 -15.47 9.54 9.33
N ILE A 66 -14.33 8.86 9.56
CA ILE A 66 -13.52 9.07 10.76
C ILE A 66 -12.96 10.49 10.80
N PHE A 67 -12.40 10.97 9.68
CA PHE A 67 -11.85 12.32 9.58
C PHE A 67 -12.91 13.39 9.88
N TYR A 68 -14.09 13.29 9.27
CA TYR A 68 -15.20 14.21 9.50
C TYR A 68 -15.74 14.10 10.93
N GLY A 69 -15.83 12.89 11.49
CA GLY A 69 -16.29 12.66 12.86
C GLY A 69 -15.40 13.35 13.91
N VAL A 70 -14.07 13.32 13.70
CA VAL A 70 -13.10 13.91 14.64
C VAL A 70 -12.86 15.40 14.39
N THR A 71 -12.63 15.79 13.14
CA THR A 71 -12.22 17.17 12.80
C THR A 71 -13.40 18.08 12.48
N ARG A 72 -14.56 17.52 12.09
CA ARG A 72 -15.71 18.23 11.52
C ARG A 72 -15.37 19.10 10.31
N GLN A 73 -14.28 18.79 9.61
CA GLN A 73 -13.85 19.48 8.40
C GLN A 73 -14.15 18.65 7.15
N ASN A 74 -14.27 19.32 6.00
CA ASN A 74 -14.56 18.66 4.73
C ASN A 74 -13.37 17.77 4.29
N PRO A 75 -13.53 16.43 4.25
CA PRO A 75 -12.45 15.50 3.87
C PRO A 75 -12.03 15.63 2.40
N PHE A 76 -12.90 16.11 1.51
CA PHE A 76 -12.57 16.23 0.09
C PHE A 76 -11.47 17.26 -0.18
N LYS A 77 -11.46 18.38 0.56
CA LYS A 77 -10.37 19.36 0.48
C LYS A 77 -9.03 18.78 0.93
N PHE A 78 -9.07 17.85 1.87
CA PHE A 78 -7.89 17.14 2.34
C PHE A 78 -7.34 16.20 1.26
N TYR A 79 -8.22 15.46 0.57
CA TYR A 79 -7.81 14.60 -0.55
C TYR A 79 -7.21 15.38 -1.71
N GLU A 80 -7.80 16.51 -2.08
CA GLU A 80 -7.25 17.37 -3.14
C GLU A 80 -5.82 17.80 -2.80
N GLY A 81 -5.57 18.20 -1.55
CA GLY A 81 -4.23 18.57 -1.09
C GLY A 81 -3.21 17.42 -1.05
N MET A 82 -3.68 16.18 -0.97
CA MET A 82 -2.82 14.97 -0.93
C MET A 82 -2.65 14.28 -2.29
N LEU A 83 -3.35 14.71 -3.34
CA LEU A 83 -3.43 13.98 -4.61
C LEU A 83 -2.06 13.60 -5.20
N GLN A 84 -1.06 14.47 -5.09
CA GLN A 84 0.31 14.18 -5.56
C GLN A 84 0.98 13.04 -4.79
N ALA A 85 0.74 12.93 -3.47
CA ALA A 85 1.25 11.82 -2.66
C ALA A 85 0.56 10.50 -3.02
N TRP A 86 -0.75 10.52 -3.31
CA TRP A 86 -1.49 9.34 -3.78
C TRP A 86 -0.94 8.82 -5.11
N LEU A 87 -0.76 9.71 -6.09
CA LEU A 87 -0.20 9.34 -7.40
C LEU A 87 1.22 8.78 -7.27
N THR A 88 2.05 9.38 -6.41
CA THR A 88 3.41 8.91 -6.15
C THR A 88 3.40 7.54 -5.46
N GLY A 89 2.53 7.33 -4.48
CA GLY A 89 2.37 6.05 -3.81
C GLY A 89 1.96 4.93 -4.75
N ILE A 90 1.00 5.19 -5.65
CA ILE A 90 0.58 4.24 -6.69
C ILE A 90 1.72 3.97 -7.67
N GLY A 91 2.42 5.02 -8.13
CA GLY A 91 3.49 4.87 -9.12
C GLY A 91 4.74 4.15 -8.58
N THR A 92 5.05 4.29 -7.30
CA THR A 92 6.23 3.67 -6.66
C THR A 92 5.93 2.33 -6.01
N GLY A 93 4.66 2.06 -5.64
CA GLY A 93 4.27 0.86 -4.90
C GLY A 93 4.87 0.76 -3.50
N SER A 94 5.38 1.87 -2.94
CA SER A 94 6.07 1.90 -1.64
C SER A 94 5.67 3.12 -0.82
N SER A 95 5.14 2.89 0.37
CA SER A 95 4.78 3.95 1.33
C SER A 95 6.00 4.72 1.83
N ALA A 96 7.13 4.04 2.05
CA ALA A 96 8.38 4.68 2.45
C ALA A 96 8.94 5.58 1.35
N ALA A 97 8.77 5.20 0.07
CA ALA A 97 9.21 6.01 -1.06
C ALA A 97 8.33 7.25 -1.28
N SER A 98 7.03 7.18 -0.97
CA SER A 98 6.10 8.31 -1.09
C SER A 98 6.09 9.25 0.13
N LEU A 99 6.77 8.87 1.22
CA LEU A 99 6.81 9.64 2.46
C LEU A 99 7.31 11.10 2.28
N PRO A 100 8.40 11.39 1.52
CA PRO A 100 8.86 12.77 1.33
C PRO A 100 7.84 13.65 0.60
N VAL A 101 7.09 13.08 -0.36
CA VAL A 101 6.03 13.79 -1.07
C VAL A 101 4.84 14.04 -0.13
N THR A 102 4.52 13.06 0.72
CA THR A 102 3.47 13.17 1.74
C THR A 102 3.76 14.31 2.73
N PHE A 103 5.01 14.45 3.19
CA PHE A 103 5.43 15.59 4.02
C PHE A 103 5.18 16.94 3.35
N ARG A 104 5.54 17.08 2.07
CA ARG A 104 5.35 18.33 1.32
C ARG A 104 3.87 18.66 1.14
N CYS A 105 3.04 17.69 0.77
CA CYS A 105 1.59 17.89 0.66
C CYS A 105 0.97 18.36 1.99
N LEU A 106 1.36 17.77 3.12
CA LEU A 106 0.79 18.09 4.43
C LEU A 106 1.28 19.45 4.97
N GLU A 107 2.57 19.77 4.81
CA GLU A 107 3.15 21.02 5.32
C GLU A 107 2.91 22.22 4.38
N GLU A 108 3.03 22.05 3.06
CA GLU A 108 2.97 23.14 2.08
C GLU A 108 1.54 23.37 1.55
N THR A 109 0.84 22.29 1.17
CA THR A 109 -0.51 22.40 0.57
C THR A 109 -1.60 22.52 1.63
N LEU A 110 -1.57 21.64 2.64
CA LEU A 110 -2.58 21.58 3.71
C LEU A 110 -2.22 22.43 4.94
N LYS A 111 -1.01 23.00 4.98
CA LYS A 111 -0.52 23.93 6.02
C LYS A 111 -0.65 23.39 7.45
N LEU A 112 -0.43 22.09 7.64
CA LEU A 112 -0.43 21.47 8.96
C LEU A 112 0.84 21.81 9.74
N ASP A 113 0.73 21.81 11.08
CA ASP A 113 1.88 22.08 11.96
C ASP A 113 2.97 21.01 11.79
N ARG A 114 4.18 21.47 11.46
CA ARG A 114 5.37 20.63 11.27
C ARG A 114 5.68 19.75 12.47
N ARG A 115 5.33 20.18 13.68
CA ARG A 115 5.54 19.41 14.91
C ARG A 115 4.71 18.13 14.92
N VAL A 116 3.49 18.19 14.38
CA VAL A 116 2.58 17.04 14.32
C VAL A 116 2.95 16.13 13.14
N THR A 117 3.17 16.68 11.95
CA THR A 117 3.49 15.88 10.76
C THR A 117 4.78 15.07 10.95
N ARG A 118 5.82 15.68 11.53
CA ARG A 118 7.12 15.02 11.78
C ARG A 118 7.11 14.05 12.95
N PHE A 119 6.07 14.06 13.77
CA PHE A 119 5.88 13.08 14.82
C PHE A 119 5.04 11.89 14.36
N VAL A 120 3.99 12.12 13.58
CA VAL A 120 2.99 11.09 13.21
C VAL A 120 3.32 10.36 11.91
N LEU A 121 4.00 10.98 10.94
CA LEU A 121 4.30 10.32 9.66
C LEU A 121 5.46 9.32 9.65
N PRO A 122 6.57 9.50 10.40
CA PRO A 122 7.72 8.61 10.32
C PRO A 122 7.64 7.39 11.26
N ILE A 123 6.60 7.31 12.10
CA ILE A 123 6.32 6.14 12.95
C ILE A 123 5.72 5.00 12.11
#